data_AF-A0A843JFJ9-F1
#
_entry.id   AF-A0A843JFJ9-F1
#
_cell.length_a   1.000
_cell.length_b   1.000
_cell.length_c   1.000
_cell.angle_alpha   90.00
_cell.angle_beta   90.00
_cell.angle_gamma   90.00
#
_symmetry.space_group_name_H-M   'P 1'
#
loop_
_entity.id
_entity.type
_entity.pdbx_description
1 polymer ?
#
loop_
_entity_poly.entity_id
_entity_poly.type
_entity_poly.pdbx_seq_one_letter_code
_entity_poly.pdbx_strand_id
1 'polypeptide(L)'
;MPFTVERKTEICKQNNDRPGCCWYLCDNPKKSACKNCYSCYSNCPHDVYEVINDEPQPIHQENCVGCKICEEMCPTHAIYVRPLADEGRGIWSNSTMLEIKRKSQTGSYKVLGCGMTRKIPTFDDLSLLPAQVSRPPIDSYREPCKTSVVLGDRFAENPIEIDTPIMIGAMSFGALSKDAKIALAIGSSKVGTITNTGEGGMLPEERHYADKLIA
;
A
#
# COMPACT_ATOMS: atom_id res chain seq x y z
N MET A 1 20.84 11.97 0.12
CA MET A 1 19.49 11.41 -0.07
C MET A 1 18.50 12.37 0.54
N PRO A 2 17.67 13.13 -0.22
CA PRO A 2 17.04 14.31 0.36
C PRO A 2 15.57 14.10 0.64
N PHE A 3 15.23 13.23 1.59
CA PHE A 3 13.99 13.42 2.34
C PHE A 3 14.03 12.68 3.67
N THR A 4 14.05 13.47 4.74
CA THR A 4 13.82 13.04 6.12
C THR A 4 12.30 12.94 6.30
N VAL A 5 11.79 11.75 6.58
CA VAL A 5 10.38 11.57 6.91
C VAL A 5 10.20 11.93 8.38
N GLU A 6 9.97 13.22 8.66
CA GLU A 6 9.53 13.63 10.00
C GLU A 6 8.05 13.28 10.18
N ARG A 7 7.79 12.25 10.99
CA ARG A 7 6.43 11.92 11.42
C ARG A 7 6.00 12.88 12.52
N LYS A 8 4.92 13.62 12.26
CA LYS A 8 4.25 14.41 13.30
C LYS A 8 3.66 13.48 14.36
N THR A 9 4.25 13.50 15.54
CA THR A 9 3.84 12.79 16.77
C THR A 9 2.39 13.10 17.19
N GLU A 10 1.82 14.20 16.70
CA GLU A 10 0.50 14.70 17.05
C GLU A 10 -0.67 13.91 16.41
N ILE A 11 -0.45 13.20 15.30
CA ILE A 11 -1.50 12.43 14.58
C ILE A 11 -1.86 11.12 15.34
N CYS A 12 -1.11 10.82 16.38
CA CYS A 12 -0.96 9.49 16.94
C CYS A 12 -1.61 9.36 18.34
N LYS A 13 -2.57 10.24 18.70
CA LYS A 13 -3.19 10.28 20.03
C LYS A 13 -4.65 9.80 20.03
N GLN A 14 -4.89 8.56 19.63
CA GLN A 14 -6.11 7.86 20.05
C GLN A 14 -5.73 6.54 20.71
N ASN A 15 -6.14 6.43 21.98
CA ASN A 15 -5.91 5.37 22.97
C ASN A 15 -4.56 5.40 23.72
N ASN A 16 -4.61 5.92 24.95
CA ASN A 16 -3.62 5.75 26.03
C ASN A 16 -2.25 6.45 25.86
N ASP A 17 -2.20 7.66 25.29
CA ASP A 17 -0.98 8.48 25.17
C ASP A 17 0.21 7.81 24.45
N ARG A 18 -0.05 6.77 23.65
CA ARG A 18 0.95 6.11 22.81
C ARG A 18 0.73 6.43 21.35
N PRO A 19 1.80 6.57 20.55
CA PRO A 19 1.66 6.85 19.14
C PRO A 19 0.99 5.68 18.42
N GLY A 20 -0.29 5.81 18.10
CA GLY A 20 -1.03 4.87 17.26
C GLY A 20 -1.19 5.38 15.83
N CYS A 21 -0.40 4.87 14.89
CA CYS A 21 -0.78 4.90 13.47
C CYS A 21 0.06 3.91 12.65
N CYS A 22 -0.40 2.67 12.55
CA CYS A 22 -0.37 1.85 11.34
C CYS A 22 -1.35 0.67 11.43
N TRP A 23 -1.57 -0.03 10.30
CA TRP A 23 -2.59 -1.05 9.96
C TRP A 23 -3.22 -1.88 11.08
N TYR A 24 -2.39 -2.27 12.05
CA TYR A 24 -2.82 -2.95 13.25
C TYR A 24 -2.32 -2.17 14.46
N LEU A 25 -3.25 -1.83 15.35
CA LEU A 25 -2.92 -1.29 16.66
C LEU A 25 -2.39 -2.46 17.49
N CYS A 26 -1.10 -2.41 17.83
CA CYS A 26 -0.53 -3.22 18.90
C CYS A 26 -0.91 -2.54 20.22
N ASP A 27 -2.13 -2.76 20.67
CA ASP A 27 -2.66 -2.15 21.88
C ASP A 27 -2.30 -3.03 23.08
N ASN A 28 -1.73 -2.41 24.11
CA ASN A 28 -1.60 -3.02 25.42
C ASN A 28 -2.73 -2.47 26.30
N PRO A 29 -3.87 -3.17 26.41
CA PRO A 29 -5.03 -2.67 27.14
C PRO A 29 -4.77 -2.58 28.65
N LYS A 30 -3.68 -3.17 29.16
CA LYS A 30 -3.29 -3.15 30.57
C LYS A 30 -1.77 -2.99 30.69
N LYS A 31 -1.26 -1.74 30.66
CA LYS A 31 0.19 -1.47 30.83
C LYS A 31 0.79 -2.20 32.04
N SER A 32 0.03 -2.34 33.13
CA SER A 32 0.40 -3.09 34.34
C SER A 32 0.53 -4.61 34.18
N ALA A 33 -0.03 -5.20 33.12
CA ALA A 33 0.05 -6.62 32.83
C ALA A 33 1.34 -7.02 32.09
N CYS A 34 2.06 -6.05 31.49
CA CYS A 34 3.35 -6.32 30.87
C CYS A 34 4.42 -6.53 31.94
N LYS A 35 5.06 -7.69 31.93
CA LYS A 35 6.16 -8.04 32.84
C LYS A 35 7.56 -7.79 32.24
N ASN A 36 7.65 -7.03 31.14
CA ASN A 36 8.90 -6.74 30.41
C ASN A 36 9.73 -7.99 30.08
N CYS A 37 9.08 -9.05 29.59
CA CYS A 37 9.74 -10.31 29.21
C CYS A 37 10.39 -10.29 27.81
N TYR A 38 10.28 -9.18 27.06
CA TYR A 38 10.78 -8.99 25.69
C TYR A 38 10.32 -9.99 24.62
N SER A 39 9.41 -10.91 24.94
CA SER A 39 8.87 -11.91 23.99
C SER A 39 8.34 -11.28 22.70
N CYS A 40 7.65 -10.13 22.79
CA CYS A 40 7.13 -9.42 21.62
C CYS A 40 8.23 -8.85 20.72
N TYR A 41 9.35 -8.39 21.29
CA TYR A 41 10.51 -7.90 20.56
C TYR A 41 11.25 -9.06 19.89
N SER A 42 11.57 -10.11 20.64
CA SER A 42 12.34 -11.26 20.13
C SER A 42 11.61 -12.08 19.08
N ASN A 43 10.28 -12.15 19.14
CA ASN A 43 9.48 -12.95 18.21
C ASN A 43 8.91 -12.13 17.05
N CYS A 44 9.21 -10.83 16.92
CA CYS A 44 8.69 -10.03 15.82
C CYS A 44 9.57 -10.18 14.56
N PRO A 45 9.09 -10.82 13.47
CA PRO A 45 9.88 -10.98 12.25
C PRO A 45 9.93 -9.72 11.37
N HIS A 46 9.30 -8.63 11.82
CA HIS A 46 9.16 -7.39 11.07
C HIS A 46 9.72 -6.17 11.81
N ASP A 47 10.51 -6.39 12.87
CA ASP A 47 11.20 -5.31 13.60
C ASP A 47 10.27 -4.17 14.01
N VAL A 48 9.06 -4.51 14.48
CA VAL A 48 8.05 -3.52 14.91
C VAL A 48 8.46 -2.86 16.23
N TYR A 49 9.21 -3.57 17.07
CA TYR A 49 9.54 -3.17 18.42
C TYR A 49 10.98 -2.67 18.52
N GLU A 50 11.19 -1.67 19.36
CA GLU A 50 12.50 -1.18 19.79
C GLU A 50 12.52 -1.11 21.33
N VAL A 51 13.68 -1.35 21.95
CA VAL A 51 13.83 -1.30 23.41
C VAL A 51 14.23 0.10 23.83
N ILE A 52 13.33 0.82 24.49
CA ILE A 52 13.57 2.17 24.99
C ILE A 52 13.26 2.18 26.49
N ASN A 53 14.22 2.64 27.30
CA ASN A 53 14.11 2.64 28.76
C ASN A 53 13.72 1.27 29.34
N ASP A 54 14.39 0.21 28.86
CA ASP A 54 14.11 -1.19 29.24
C ASP A 54 12.68 -1.69 28.96
N GLU A 55 11.89 -0.99 28.16
CA GLU A 55 10.57 -1.43 27.73
C GLU A 55 10.54 -1.66 26.21
N PRO A 56 10.01 -2.81 25.73
CA PRO A 56 9.77 -3.01 24.30
C PRO A 56 8.60 -2.13 23.84
N GLN A 57 8.88 -1.10 23.05
CA GLN A 57 7.90 -0.18 22.49
C GLN A 57 7.69 -0.47 21.00
N PRO A 58 6.44 -0.55 20.51
CA PRO A 58 6.17 -0.70 19.08
C PRO A 58 6.37 0.66 18.37
N ILE A 59 7.63 1.01 18.07
CA ILE A 59 8.00 2.27 17.40
C ILE A 59 7.73 2.17 15.90
N HIS A 60 8.02 1.02 15.30
CA HIS A 60 7.89 0.78 13.86
C HIS A 60 6.57 0.08 13.51
N GLN A 61 5.44 0.63 13.97
CA GLN A 61 4.11 0.05 13.73
C GLN A 61 3.79 -0.14 12.24
N GLU A 62 4.39 0.66 11.36
CA GLU A 62 4.30 0.55 9.90
C GLU A 62 4.78 -0.78 9.33
N ASN A 63 5.69 -1.44 10.04
CA ASN A 63 6.23 -2.72 9.62
C ASN A 63 5.28 -3.86 10.01
N CYS A 64 4.36 -3.64 10.95
CA CYS A 64 3.41 -4.65 11.38
C CYS A 64 2.56 -5.13 10.19
N VAL A 65 2.46 -6.46 10.05
CA VAL A 65 1.66 -7.13 9.01
C VAL A 65 0.43 -7.82 9.59
N GLY A 66 0.22 -7.75 10.90
CA GLY A 66 -0.90 -8.41 11.56
C GLY A 66 -0.75 -9.92 11.72
N CYS A 67 0.49 -10.46 11.72
CA CYS A 67 0.75 -11.89 11.89
C CYS A 67 0.38 -12.44 13.29
N LYS A 68 0.13 -11.56 14.27
CA LYS A 68 -0.26 -11.87 15.65
C LYS A 68 0.73 -12.69 16.48
N ILE A 69 1.94 -12.93 15.98
CA ILE A 69 2.97 -13.68 16.71
C ILE A 69 3.24 -13.04 18.09
N CYS A 70 3.32 -11.71 18.18
CA CYS A 70 3.55 -11.01 19.45
C CYS A 70 2.37 -11.10 20.44
N GLU A 71 1.14 -11.31 19.95
CA GLU A 71 -0.06 -11.51 20.77
C GLU A 71 -0.10 -12.95 21.31
N GLU A 72 0.16 -13.94 20.46
CA GLU A 72 0.21 -15.36 20.83
C GLU A 72 1.37 -15.67 21.78
N MET A 73 2.55 -15.10 21.54
CA MET A 73 3.74 -15.32 22.37
C MET A 73 3.74 -14.50 23.66
N CYS A 74 2.69 -13.74 23.95
CA CYS A 74 2.59 -12.93 25.16
C CYS A 74 2.01 -13.76 26.32
N PRO A 75 2.80 -14.17 27.33
CA PRO A 75 2.34 -15.06 28.40
C PRO A 75 1.31 -14.41 29.34
N THR A 76 1.22 -13.08 29.33
CA THR A 76 0.26 -12.31 30.14
C THR A 76 -0.88 -11.74 29.30
N HIS A 77 -0.94 -12.04 28.00
CA HIS A 77 -1.89 -11.45 27.05
C HIS A 77 -2.00 -9.93 27.18
N ALA A 78 -0.85 -9.28 27.40
CA ALA A 78 -0.76 -7.83 27.55
C ALA A 78 -0.74 -7.10 26.20
N ILE A 79 -0.74 -7.78 25.06
CA ILE A 79 -0.69 -7.15 23.74
C ILE A 79 -1.79 -7.75 22.88
N TYR A 80 -2.51 -6.91 22.15
CA TYR A 80 -3.50 -7.31 21.17
C TYR A 80 -3.21 -6.62 19.85
N VAL A 81 -3.28 -7.37 18.75
CA VAL A 81 -3.09 -6.85 17.40
C VAL A 81 -4.46 -6.66 16.77
N ARG A 82 -5.00 -5.44 16.84
CA ARG A 82 -6.33 -5.09 16.33
C ARG A 82 -6.27 -4.39 14.99
N PRO A 83 -7.11 -4.74 14.00
CA PRO A 83 -7.26 -3.89 12.83
C PRO A 83 -7.83 -2.53 13.26
N LEU A 84 -7.44 -1.47 12.55
CA LEU A 84 -8.08 -0.16 12.72
C LEU A 84 -9.59 -0.29 12.46
N ALA A 85 -10.40 0.37 13.28
CA ALA A 85 -11.85 0.40 13.09
C ALA A 85 -12.17 0.97 11.70
N ASP A 86 -13.05 0.30 10.98
CA ASP A 86 -13.48 0.74 9.66
C ASP A 86 -14.51 1.87 9.82
N GLU A 87 -14.23 3.05 9.27
CA GLU A 87 -15.11 4.21 9.30
C GLU A 87 -16.32 4.08 8.35
N GLY A 88 -16.48 2.93 7.68
CA GLY A 88 -17.62 2.69 6.78
C GLY A 88 -17.48 3.38 5.42
N ARG A 89 -16.25 3.67 4.98
CA ARG A 89 -15.95 4.27 3.66
C ARG A 89 -15.98 3.26 2.50
N GLY A 90 -16.76 2.18 2.64
CA GLY A 90 -16.84 1.09 1.68
C GLY A 90 -15.48 0.43 1.43
N ILE A 91 -15.03 0.43 0.18
CA ILE A 91 -13.75 -0.19 -0.23
C ILE A 91 -12.51 0.63 0.21
N TRP A 92 -12.68 1.92 0.50
CA TRP A 92 -11.62 2.85 0.90
C TRP A 92 -11.46 2.92 2.41
N SER A 93 -11.38 1.76 3.06
CA SER A 93 -11.13 1.67 4.50
C SER A 93 -9.76 2.28 4.87
N ASN A 94 -9.60 2.63 6.15
CA ASN A 94 -8.34 3.17 6.67
C ASN A 94 -7.15 2.22 6.41
N SER A 95 -7.37 0.92 6.48
CA SER A 95 -6.34 -0.08 6.13
C SER A 95 -5.96 -0.06 4.65
N THR A 96 -6.94 0.07 3.74
CA THR A 96 -6.69 0.20 2.30
C THR A 96 -5.90 1.46 1.97
N MET A 97 -6.34 2.61 2.47
CA MET A 97 -5.69 3.91 2.20
C MET A 97 -4.25 3.95 2.70
N LEU A 98 -4.01 3.40 3.89
CA LEU A 98 -2.67 3.33 4.46
C LEU A 98 -1.75 2.41 3.65
N GLU A 99 -2.26 1.28 3.12
CA GLU A 99 -1.45 0.40 2.29
C GLU A 99 -1.05 1.05 0.98
N ILE A 100 -1.98 1.77 0.36
CA ILE A 100 -1.71 2.53 -0.86
C ILE A 100 -0.57 3.52 -0.60
N LYS A 101 -0.63 4.24 0.52
CA LYS A 101 0.42 5.18 0.94
C LYS A 101 1.76 4.47 1.21
N ARG A 102 1.74 3.33 1.90
CA ARG A 102 2.98 2.57 2.17
C ARG A 102 3.59 2.04 0.88
N LYS A 103 2.80 1.43 -0.01
CA LYS A 103 3.25 0.92 -1.31
C LYS A 103 3.80 2.04 -2.19
N SER A 104 3.15 3.21 -2.22
CA SER A 104 3.64 4.34 -3.01
C SER A 104 4.96 4.92 -2.49
N GLN A 105 5.20 4.85 -1.18
CA GLN A 105 6.46 5.30 -0.58
C GLN A 105 7.60 4.29 -0.68
N THR A 106 7.30 3.01 -0.47
CA THR A 106 8.32 1.95 -0.37
C THR A 106 8.58 1.23 -1.69
N GLY A 107 7.67 1.32 -2.66
CA GLY A 107 7.75 0.58 -3.93
C GLY A 107 7.64 -0.95 -3.77
N SER A 108 7.29 -1.46 -2.58
CA SER A 108 7.28 -2.90 -2.28
C SER A 108 5.92 -3.37 -1.74
N TYR A 109 5.54 -4.58 -2.14
CA TYR A 109 4.41 -5.28 -1.56
C TYR A 109 4.87 -6.11 -0.36
N LYS A 110 3.98 -6.28 0.62
CA LYS A 110 4.22 -7.16 1.78
C LYS A 110 3.85 -8.59 1.42
N VAL A 111 4.71 -9.54 1.78
CA VAL A 111 4.35 -10.95 1.79
C VAL A 111 3.47 -11.17 3.02
N LEU A 112 2.27 -11.70 2.80
CA LEU A 112 1.32 -12.00 3.87
C LEU A 112 1.14 -13.52 3.95
N GLY A 113 1.19 -14.06 5.17
CA GLY A 113 0.68 -15.40 5.44
C GLY A 113 -0.84 -15.34 5.55
N CYS A 114 -1.52 -16.38 5.04
CA CYS A 114 -2.97 -16.50 4.92
C CYS A 114 -3.57 -15.76 3.71
N GLY A 115 -4.59 -16.36 3.10
CA GLY A 115 -5.26 -15.87 1.90
C GLY A 115 -5.95 -14.51 2.09
N MET A 116 -6.64 -14.03 1.05
CA MET A 116 -7.27 -12.72 1.05
C MET A 116 -8.25 -12.54 2.23
N THR A 117 -7.93 -11.65 3.18
CA THR A 117 -8.75 -11.34 4.36
C THR A 117 -9.84 -10.29 4.11
N ARG A 118 -9.85 -9.67 2.93
CA ARG A 118 -10.78 -8.61 2.51
C ARG A 118 -11.95 -9.17 1.69
N LYS A 119 -13.15 -8.58 1.83
CA LYS A 119 -14.21 -8.68 0.82
C LYS A 119 -13.86 -7.73 -0.33
N ILE A 120 -13.59 -8.26 -1.52
CA ILE A 120 -13.46 -7.47 -2.75
C ILE A 120 -14.85 -7.27 -3.39
N PRO A 121 -15.08 -6.18 -4.15
CA PRO A 121 -16.18 -6.17 -5.10
C PRO A 121 -16.07 -7.42 -5.98
N THR A 122 -17.15 -8.19 -6.01
CA THR A 122 -17.07 -9.63 -6.27
C THR A 122 -16.98 -9.93 -7.76
N PHE A 123 -15.84 -10.51 -8.16
CA PHE A 123 -15.72 -11.32 -9.36
C PHE A 123 -16.03 -12.78 -9.01
N ASP A 124 -17.12 -13.06 -8.29
CA ASP A 124 -17.37 -14.39 -7.69
C ASP A 124 -17.53 -15.52 -8.71
N ASP A 125 -17.62 -15.19 -10.01
CA ASP A 125 -17.59 -16.15 -11.13
C ASP A 125 -16.20 -16.33 -11.77
N LEU A 126 -15.19 -15.54 -11.39
CA LEU A 126 -13.85 -15.62 -11.96
C LEU A 126 -12.90 -16.38 -11.03
N SER A 127 -12.69 -17.65 -11.35
CA SER A 127 -11.59 -18.44 -10.80
C SER A 127 -10.34 -18.26 -11.67
N LEU A 128 -9.27 -17.69 -11.10
CA LEU A 128 -7.97 -17.63 -11.76
C LEU A 128 -7.29 -19.00 -11.69
N LEU A 129 -7.25 -19.72 -12.81
CA LEU A 129 -6.54 -20.99 -12.91
C LEU A 129 -5.03 -20.74 -13.02
N PRO A 130 -4.22 -21.13 -12.02
CA PRO A 130 -2.79 -20.99 -12.10
C PRO A 130 -2.22 -21.94 -13.17
N ALA A 131 -0.99 -21.66 -13.60
CA ALA A 131 -0.23 -22.60 -14.41
C ALA A 131 -0.03 -23.93 -13.65
N GLN A 132 -0.23 -25.05 -14.34
CA GLN A 132 -0.16 -26.41 -13.78
C GLN A 132 0.94 -27.23 -14.46
N VAL A 133 0.81 -28.56 -14.55
CA VAL A 133 1.86 -29.48 -15.03
C VAL A 133 2.34 -29.16 -16.45
N SER A 134 1.48 -28.67 -17.33
CA SER A 134 1.83 -28.39 -18.72
C SER A 134 2.77 -27.19 -18.91
N ARG A 135 2.78 -26.24 -17.99
CA ARG A 135 3.68 -25.09 -18.01
C ARG A 135 4.03 -24.65 -16.58
N PRO A 136 5.31 -24.57 -16.20
CA PRO A 136 5.66 -24.06 -14.88
C PRO A 136 5.21 -22.60 -14.72
N PRO A 137 4.76 -22.20 -13.52
CA PRO A 137 4.55 -20.78 -13.22
C PRO A 137 5.88 -20.03 -13.24
N ILE A 138 5.83 -18.75 -13.62
CA ILE A 138 6.98 -17.86 -13.59
C ILE A 138 7.23 -17.42 -12.15
N ASP A 139 8.47 -17.55 -11.67
CA ASP A 139 8.86 -17.03 -10.35
C ASP A 139 9.08 -15.51 -10.44
N SER A 140 8.19 -14.73 -9.85
CA SER A 140 8.27 -13.26 -9.86
C SER A 140 9.52 -12.68 -9.20
N TYR A 141 10.24 -13.45 -8.37
CA TYR A 141 11.51 -13.03 -7.76
C TYR A 141 12.72 -13.30 -8.64
N ARG A 142 12.64 -14.27 -9.55
CA ARG A 142 13.79 -14.75 -10.34
C ARG A 142 13.68 -14.44 -11.81
N GLU A 143 12.46 -14.34 -12.33
CA GLU A 143 12.18 -14.24 -13.74
C GLU A 143 11.38 -12.97 -14.07
N PRO A 144 11.72 -12.27 -15.17
CA PRO A 144 11.00 -11.07 -15.57
C PRO A 144 9.60 -11.40 -16.10
N CYS A 145 8.60 -10.62 -15.70
CA CYS A 145 7.24 -10.70 -16.22
C CYS A 145 6.97 -9.51 -17.16
N LYS A 146 6.65 -9.78 -18.44
CA LYS A 146 6.33 -8.74 -19.42
C LYS A 146 4.91 -8.21 -19.19
N THR A 147 4.81 -6.94 -18.82
CA THR A 147 3.53 -6.26 -18.53
C THR A 147 3.06 -5.32 -19.64
N SER A 148 3.85 -5.15 -20.71
CA SER A 148 3.55 -4.22 -21.79
C SER A 148 2.29 -4.64 -22.56
N VAL A 149 1.48 -3.68 -22.96
CA VAL A 149 0.24 -3.88 -23.71
C VAL A 149 0.23 -2.97 -24.93
N VAL A 150 -0.32 -3.48 -26.03
CA VAL A 150 -0.60 -2.70 -27.25
C VAL A 150 -2.12 -2.52 -27.37
N LEU A 151 -2.57 -1.27 -27.33
CA LEU A 151 -3.97 -0.90 -27.48
C LEU A 151 -4.26 -0.53 -28.93
N GLY A 152 -5.28 -1.15 -29.53
CA GLY A 152 -5.68 -0.88 -30.91
C GLY A 152 -4.97 -1.71 -31.99
N ASP A 153 -4.16 -2.70 -31.60
CA ASP A 153 -3.34 -3.56 -32.48
C ASP A 153 -4.08 -4.12 -33.72
N ARG A 154 -5.39 -4.37 -33.64
CA ARG A 154 -6.16 -4.97 -34.75
C ARG A 154 -6.59 -3.98 -35.83
N PHE A 155 -6.96 -2.75 -35.47
CA PHE A 155 -7.68 -1.83 -36.37
C PHE A 155 -7.22 -0.37 -36.31
N ALA A 156 -6.43 0.01 -35.30
CA ALA A 156 -5.95 1.37 -35.20
C ALA A 156 -4.80 1.60 -36.19
N GLU A 157 -4.85 2.71 -36.92
CA GLU A 157 -3.75 3.13 -37.78
C GLU A 157 -2.47 3.39 -36.97
N ASN A 158 -2.64 3.91 -35.75
CA ASN A 158 -1.57 4.17 -34.80
C ASN A 158 -1.90 3.52 -33.45
N PRO A 159 -1.56 2.23 -33.26
CA PRO A 159 -1.72 1.55 -31.98
C PRO A 159 -0.87 2.20 -30.88
N ILE A 160 -1.35 2.14 -29.65
CA ILE A 160 -0.66 2.74 -28.51
C ILE A 160 0.03 1.64 -27.70
N GLU A 161 1.35 1.75 -27.58
CA GLU A 161 2.15 0.84 -26.76
C GLU A 161 2.39 1.43 -25.37
N ILE A 162 2.10 0.67 -24.33
CA ILE A 162 2.33 1.02 -22.92
C ILE A 162 3.09 -0.10 -22.21
N ASP A 163 3.95 0.27 -21.27
CA ASP A 163 4.78 -0.70 -20.53
C ASP A 163 4.02 -1.43 -19.42
N THR A 164 2.86 -0.90 -19.03
CA THR A 164 2.01 -1.47 -17.96
C THR A 164 0.55 -1.51 -18.38
N PRO A 165 -0.26 -2.46 -17.87
CA PRO A 165 -1.69 -2.54 -18.18
C PRO A 165 -2.53 -1.55 -17.35
N ILE A 166 -1.90 -0.59 -16.67
CA ILE A 166 -2.56 0.35 -15.75
C ILE A 166 -2.41 1.74 -16.32
N MET A 167 -3.53 2.40 -16.62
CA MET A 167 -3.57 3.79 -17.10
C MET A 167 -4.21 4.70 -16.05
N ILE A 168 -3.84 5.98 -16.07
CA ILE A 168 -4.46 6.98 -15.21
C ILE A 168 -5.79 7.40 -15.86
N GLY A 169 -6.89 7.23 -15.12
CA GLY A 169 -8.23 7.60 -15.58
C GLY A 169 -8.41 9.11 -15.78
N ALA A 170 -9.48 9.47 -16.48
CA ALA A 170 -9.84 10.87 -16.75
C ALA A 170 -10.19 11.62 -15.46
N MET A 171 -9.40 12.62 -15.10
CA MET A 171 -9.64 13.49 -13.94
C MET A 171 -9.38 14.94 -14.33
N SER A 172 -10.43 15.77 -14.26
CA SER A 172 -10.43 17.14 -14.75
C SER A 172 -9.56 18.08 -13.91
N PHE A 173 -8.91 19.02 -14.60
CA PHE A 173 -8.40 20.23 -13.94
C PHE A 173 -9.58 21.02 -13.34
N GLY A 174 -9.47 21.38 -12.07
CA GLY A 174 -10.57 21.93 -11.27
C GLY A 174 -11.04 20.95 -10.20
N ALA A 175 -11.25 19.69 -10.56
CA ALA A 175 -11.42 18.61 -9.56
C ALA A 175 -10.08 18.25 -8.90
N LEU A 176 -9.01 18.27 -9.69
CA LEU A 176 -7.62 18.17 -9.23
C LEU A 176 -6.89 19.52 -9.31
N SER A 177 -5.92 19.69 -8.42
CA SER A 177 -4.99 20.81 -8.49
C SER A 177 -4.03 20.68 -9.68
N LYS A 178 -3.45 21.81 -10.10
CA LYS A 178 -2.41 21.86 -11.13
C LYS A 178 -1.24 20.93 -10.80
N ASP A 179 -0.77 20.97 -9.56
CA ASP A 179 0.37 20.16 -9.11
C ASP A 179 0.07 18.66 -9.16
N ALA A 180 -1.18 18.26 -8.84
CA ALA A 180 -1.60 16.87 -8.96
C ALA A 180 -1.58 16.41 -10.43
N LYS A 181 -2.05 17.23 -11.37
CA LYS A 181 -2.02 16.91 -12.81
C LYS A 181 -0.58 16.77 -13.33
N ILE A 182 0.30 17.68 -12.93
CA ILE A 182 1.74 17.61 -13.27
C ILE A 182 2.37 16.34 -12.67
N ALA A 183 2.06 15.99 -11.42
CA ALA A 183 2.58 14.79 -10.78
C ALA A 183 2.12 13.51 -11.50
N LEU A 184 0.86 13.45 -11.95
CA LEU A 184 0.31 12.33 -12.73
C LEU A 184 0.99 12.23 -14.11
N ALA A 185 1.23 13.36 -14.78
CA ALA A 185 1.97 13.41 -16.04
C ALA A 185 3.41 12.89 -15.89
N ILE A 186 4.14 13.36 -14.88
CA ILE A 186 5.51 12.90 -14.61
C ILE A 186 5.51 11.40 -14.23
N GLY A 187 4.57 10.98 -13.38
CA GLY A 187 4.46 9.59 -12.93
C GLY A 187 4.15 8.62 -14.07
N SER A 188 3.19 8.96 -14.92
CA SER A 188 2.82 8.15 -16.09
C SER A 188 3.98 8.00 -17.07
N SER A 189 4.68 9.08 -17.41
CA SER A 189 5.86 9.05 -18.27
C SER A 189 6.98 8.18 -17.69
N LYS A 190 7.25 8.27 -16.39
CA LYS A 190 8.30 7.45 -15.73
C LYS A 190 7.99 5.95 -15.73
N VAL A 191 6.72 5.59 -15.63
CA VAL A 191 6.26 4.19 -15.60
C VAL A 191 5.96 3.66 -17.02
N GLY A 192 6.04 4.50 -18.05
CA GLY A 192 5.75 4.12 -19.42
C GLY A 192 4.27 3.89 -19.70
N THR A 193 3.39 4.59 -18.96
CA THR A 193 1.94 4.54 -19.14
C THR A 193 1.35 5.89 -19.55
N ILE A 194 0.03 5.95 -19.68
CA ILE A 194 -0.73 7.07 -20.22
C ILE A 194 -1.43 7.83 -19.08
N THR A 195 -1.48 9.16 -19.23
CA THR A 195 -2.35 10.04 -18.43
C THR A 195 -3.50 10.61 -19.26
N ASN A 196 -4.58 11.02 -18.59
CA ASN A 196 -5.79 11.55 -19.23
C ASN A 196 -6.18 12.91 -18.63
N THR A 197 -6.46 13.88 -19.50
CA THR A 197 -6.77 15.28 -19.16
C THR A 197 -8.10 15.42 -18.38
N GLY A 198 -9.09 14.58 -18.67
CA GLY A 198 -10.47 14.77 -18.26
C GLY A 198 -11.13 16.02 -18.85
N GLU A 199 -12.35 16.32 -18.39
CA GLU A 199 -13.20 17.37 -18.99
C GLU A 199 -12.74 18.82 -18.71
N GLY A 200 -11.79 19.02 -17.79
CA GLY A 200 -11.38 20.35 -17.29
C GLY A 200 -10.45 21.15 -18.21
N GLY A 201 -10.17 20.62 -19.40
CA GLY A 201 -9.17 21.16 -20.31
C GLY A 201 -7.74 20.69 -19.99
N MET A 202 -6.86 20.91 -20.96
CA MET A 202 -5.46 20.45 -20.91
C MET A 202 -4.54 21.59 -20.47
N LEU A 203 -3.75 21.34 -19.42
CA LEU A 203 -2.72 22.30 -18.98
C LEU A 203 -1.48 22.22 -19.89
N PRO A 204 -0.84 23.35 -20.23
CA PRO A 204 0.41 23.33 -21.00
C PRO A 204 1.51 22.51 -20.32
N GLU A 205 1.61 22.58 -18.99
CA GLU A 205 2.60 21.83 -18.23
C GLU A 205 2.29 20.33 -18.22
N GLU A 206 1.02 19.94 -18.17
CA GLU A 206 0.62 18.52 -18.25
C GLU A 206 1.06 17.92 -19.59
N ARG A 207 0.80 18.62 -20.71
CA ARG A 207 1.25 18.20 -22.05
C ARG A 207 2.77 18.16 -22.18
N HIS A 208 3.48 19.06 -21.51
CA HIS A 208 4.95 19.10 -21.55
C HIS A 208 5.57 17.89 -20.85
N TYR A 209 5.05 17.48 -19.69
CA TYR A 209 5.60 16.37 -18.91
C TYR A 209 5.07 14.99 -19.31
N ALA A 210 3.89 14.92 -19.92
CA ALA A 210 3.30 13.66 -20.37
C ALA A 210 3.89 13.22 -21.71
N ASP A 211 4.52 12.05 -21.73
CA ASP A 211 4.95 11.36 -22.95
C ASP A 211 3.72 10.98 -23.78
N LYS A 212 2.81 10.22 -23.14
CA LYS A 212 1.51 9.82 -23.72
C LYS A 212 0.37 10.43 -22.92
N LEU A 213 -0.44 11.25 -23.59
CA LEU A 213 -1.58 11.97 -23.01
C LEU A 213 -2.82 11.75 -23.88
N ILE A 214 -3.91 11.33 -23.25
CA ILE A 214 -5.25 11.30 -23.87
C ILE A 214 -5.97 12.59 -23.46
N ALA A 215 -6.49 13.30 -24.46
CA ALA A 215 -7.20 14.57 -24.30
C ALA A 215 -8.70 14.42 -24.51
#